data_AF-A0A1I8NTK4-F1
#
_entry.id   AF-A0A1I8NTK4-F1
#
_cell.length_a   1.000
_cell.length_b   1.000
_cell.length_c   1.000
_cell.angle_alpha   90.00
_cell.angle_beta   90.00
_cell.angle_gamma   90.00
#
_symmetry.space_group_name_H-M   'P 1'
#
loop_
_entity.id
_entity.type
_entity.pdbx_description
1 polymer ?
#
loop_
_entity_poly.entity_id
_entity_poly.type
_entity_poly.pdbx_seq_one_letter_code
_entity_poly.pdbx_strand_id
1 'polypeptide(L)'
;MQIKFCEISTILWVISPIATVLSLSLTSDEISSELIRNEDNLKRIEDIKHNIFFSDELSSSEYHDDLDMEMGIDGNYEWDLLIFTQQWPVTTCYHWREEDKNHACKLPADKEFWTVHGLWPTKKGHFGPSFCNKTAKFDIHLLDEIKDRLNHFWPDIDGESKGDWLWKHEWLKHGTCAAELEELDNELKYFSQGITWREGFELSKMLDSAGIHPDSNNTVVAIHTALLNGLGKNPSIHCLYDSKTDISYLEEIRICFDKELNATDCDGVKHGDAVSIDYPGGTVITNCHISKPVHYPSLVPNKRRQAEKKWKFPIVNLYKLLQFIMWFTL
;
A
#
# COMPACT_ATOMS: atom_id res chain seq x y z
N MET A 1 7.39 36.03 -58.39
CA MET A 1 8.71 36.67 -58.60
C MET A 1 8.75 37.95 -57.79
N GLN A 2 9.70 37.96 -56.84
CA GLN A 2 10.24 39.01 -55.97
C GLN A 2 9.64 40.45 -55.92
N ILE A 3 9.19 40.93 -54.75
CA ILE A 3 9.85 41.75 -53.67
C ILE A 3 9.58 43.28 -53.87
N LYS A 4 8.97 43.97 -52.88
CA LYS A 4 9.61 45.01 -52.02
C LYS A 4 8.63 45.89 -51.23
N PHE A 5 9.02 46.01 -49.96
CA PHE A 5 8.60 46.90 -48.88
C PHE A 5 8.45 48.38 -49.28
N CYS A 6 7.62 49.10 -48.51
CA CYS A 6 7.86 50.50 -48.19
C CYS A 6 7.62 50.72 -46.69
N GLU A 7 8.68 51.03 -45.97
CA GLU A 7 8.67 51.66 -44.64
C GLU A 7 8.25 53.13 -44.79
N ILE A 8 7.54 53.69 -43.80
CA ILE A 8 7.81 55.07 -43.36
C ILE A 8 7.75 55.12 -41.82
N SER A 9 8.95 55.36 -41.28
CA SER A 9 9.34 55.82 -39.95
C SER A 9 8.65 57.18 -39.64
N THR A 10 8.48 57.71 -38.41
CA THR A 10 9.52 58.05 -37.42
C THR A 10 8.85 58.89 -36.27
N ILE A 11 9.54 59.04 -35.12
CA ILE A 11 9.56 60.18 -34.16
C ILE A 11 8.42 60.27 -33.11
N LEU A 12 8.62 60.48 -31.80
CA LEU A 12 9.79 60.57 -30.90
C LEU A 12 9.27 60.45 -29.42
N TRP A 13 9.95 59.62 -28.61
CA TRP A 13 10.40 59.78 -27.19
C TRP A 13 9.49 60.35 -26.10
N VAL A 14 9.40 59.63 -24.95
CA VAL A 14 10.07 59.97 -23.67
C VAL A 14 10.24 58.70 -22.78
N ILE A 15 11.51 58.25 -22.65
CA ILE A 15 12.26 57.72 -21.48
C ILE A 15 11.72 56.51 -20.64
N SER A 16 12.56 55.45 -20.60
CA SER A 16 12.54 54.12 -19.95
C SER A 16 13.30 54.10 -18.58
N PRO A 17 13.66 52.98 -17.88
CA PRO A 17 13.34 51.53 -17.98
C PRO A 17 12.93 50.94 -16.57
N ILE A 18 12.53 49.68 -16.30
CA ILE A 18 12.92 48.34 -16.74
C ILE A 18 11.72 47.42 -16.51
N ALA A 19 11.08 46.94 -17.57
CA ALA A 19 10.32 45.70 -17.57
C ALA A 19 10.87 44.89 -18.74
N THR A 20 11.75 43.95 -18.44
CA THR A 20 12.26 43.00 -19.43
C THR A 20 11.14 42.01 -19.73
N VAL A 21 10.43 42.24 -20.84
CA VAL A 21 9.67 41.20 -21.51
C VAL A 21 10.67 40.40 -22.32
N LEU A 22 11.05 39.21 -21.85
CA LEU A 22 11.68 38.22 -22.71
C LEU A 22 10.59 37.60 -23.57
N SER A 23 10.53 38.01 -24.84
CA SER A 23 9.88 37.25 -25.89
C SER A 23 10.74 36.02 -26.21
N LEU A 24 10.34 34.85 -25.74
CA LEU A 24 10.87 33.58 -26.23
C LEU A 24 10.18 33.26 -27.56
N SER A 25 10.90 33.48 -28.66
CA SER A 25 10.59 32.93 -29.98
C SER A 25 11.08 31.48 -29.98
N LEU A 26 10.23 30.54 -29.59
CA LEU A 26 10.54 29.11 -29.70
C LEU A 26 10.57 28.71 -31.19
N THR A 27 11.65 28.05 -31.58
CA THR A 27 11.81 27.50 -32.94
C THR A 27 10.91 26.28 -33.14
N SER A 28 10.61 25.90 -34.39
CA SER A 28 9.79 24.71 -34.69
C SER A 28 10.34 23.43 -34.06
N ASP A 29 11.66 23.38 -33.89
CA ASP A 29 12.37 22.24 -33.33
C ASP A 29 12.24 22.18 -31.79
N GLU A 30 12.17 23.33 -31.12
CA GLU A 30 11.89 23.41 -29.68
C GLU A 30 10.44 23.02 -29.37
N ILE A 31 9.48 23.47 -30.17
CA ILE A 31 8.06 23.09 -30.03
C ILE A 31 7.89 21.58 -30.26
N SER A 32 8.59 21.02 -31.25
CA SER A 32 8.62 19.57 -31.50
C SER A 32 9.19 18.81 -30.30
N SER A 33 10.30 19.29 -29.72
CA SER A 33 10.93 18.67 -28.55
C SER A 33 10.05 18.72 -27.29
N GLU A 34 9.27 19.79 -27.12
CA GLU A 34 8.39 19.98 -25.96
C GLU A 34 7.07 19.20 -26.13
N LEU A 35 6.57 19.05 -27.36
CA LEU A 35 5.46 18.15 -27.69
C LEU A 35 5.84 16.68 -27.50
N ILE A 36 7.03 16.26 -27.95
CA ILE A 36 7.55 14.90 -27.72
C ILE A 36 7.73 14.63 -26.23
N ARG A 37 8.29 15.59 -25.47
CA ARG A 37 8.41 15.49 -24.01
C ARG A 37 7.05 15.38 -23.32
N ASN A 38 6.03 16.08 -23.82
CA ASN A 38 4.67 15.98 -23.28
C ASN A 38 3.97 14.68 -23.67
N GLU A 39 4.19 14.13 -24.86
CA GLU A 39 3.72 12.79 -25.24
C GLU A 39 4.39 11.69 -24.42
N ASP A 40 5.70 11.80 -24.17
CA ASP A 40 6.43 10.87 -23.30
C ASP A 40 5.97 10.99 -21.83
N ASN A 41 5.66 12.19 -21.36
CA ASN A 41 5.06 12.39 -20.03
C ASN A 41 3.62 11.86 -19.96
N LEU A 42 2.82 12.01 -21.01
CA LEU A 42 1.47 11.45 -21.08
C LEU A 42 1.51 9.91 -21.13
N LYS A 43 2.42 9.32 -21.92
CA LYS A 43 2.66 7.88 -21.91
C LYS A 43 3.13 7.41 -20.54
N ARG A 44 4.03 8.14 -19.87
CA ARG A 44 4.45 7.83 -18.50
C ARG A 44 3.29 7.92 -17.50
N ILE A 45 2.37 8.88 -17.67
CA ILE A 45 1.15 9.00 -16.85
C ILE A 45 0.14 7.90 -17.20
N GLU A 46 0.03 7.47 -18.45
CA GLU A 46 -0.78 6.33 -18.87
C GLU A 46 -0.19 5.00 -18.37
N ASP A 47 1.13 4.83 -18.38
CA ASP A 47 1.84 3.69 -17.81
C ASP A 47 1.73 3.67 -16.28
N ILE A 48 1.80 4.85 -15.63
CA ILE A 48 1.53 4.99 -14.20
C ILE A 48 0.06 4.66 -13.91
N LYS A 49 -0.89 5.13 -14.72
CA LYS A 49 -2.31 4.78 -14.57
C LYS A 49 -2.57 3.31 -14.84
N HIS A 50 -1.88 2.69 -15.79
CA HIS A 50 -2.00 1.27 -16.10
C HIS A 50 -1.37 0.41 -15.00
N ASN A 51 -0.31 0.89 -14.34
CA ASN A 51 0.25 0.24 -13.15
C ASN A 51 -0.59 0.45 -11.89
N ILE A 52 -1.21 1.62 -11.72
CA ILE A 52 -2.16 1.90 -10.63
C ILE A 52 -3.47 1.12 -10.82
N PHE A 53 -3.91 0.91 -12.05
CA PHE A 53 -5.11 0.11 -12.33
C PHE A 53 -4.86 -1.39 -12.20
N PHE A 54 -3.61 -1.83 -12.21
CA PHE A 54 -3.22 -3.22 -11.97
C PHE A 54 -2.93 -3.54 -10.49
N SER A 55 -2.76 -2.51 -9.64
CA SER A 55 -2.57 -2.71 -8.19
C SER A 55 -3.87 -2.86 -7.40
N ASP A 56 -5.02 -2.49 -7.98
CA ASP A 56 -6.34 -2.56 -7.33
C ASP A 56 -6.98 -3.97 -7.37
N GLU A 57 -6.36 -4.97 -8.01
CA GLU A 57 -6.81 -6.37 -8.04
C GLU A 57 -5.94 -7.31 -7.17
N LEU A 58 -5.08 -6.76 -6.32
CA LEU A 58 -4.07 -7.50 -5.55
C LEU A 58 -4.55 -8.03 -4.18
N SER A 59 -5.84 -8.39 -4.09
CA SER A 59 -6.50 -9.04 -2.92
C SER A 59 -6.12 -10.52 -2.72
N SER A 60 -6.09 -11.29 -3.82
CA SER A 60 -6.05 -12.73 -3.73
C SER A 60 -4.62 -13.23 -3.53
N SER A 61 -4.31 -13.63 -2.30
CA SER A 61 -3.07 -14.31 -1.89
C SER A 61 -2.71 -15.54 -2.72
N GLU A 62 -3.64 -16.09 -3.52
CA GLU A 62 -3.39 -17.24 -4.41
C GLU A 62 -2.73 -16.88 -5.74
N TYR A 63 -2.91 -15.67 -6.30
CA TYR A 63 -2.44 -15.35 -7.66
C TYR A 63 -0.99 -14.82 -7.72
N HIS A 64 -0.44 -14.36 -6.59
CA HIS A 64 0.94 -13.86 -6.51
C HIS A 64 2.00 -14.94 -6.35
N ASP A 65 1.62 -16.13 -5.90
CA ASP A 65 2.60 -17.21 -5.69
C ASP A 65 3.24 -17.68 -7.00
N ASP A 66 2.55 -17.54 -8.14
CA ASP A 66 3.09 -17.93 -9.46
C ASP A 66 4.14 -16.95 -10.00
N LEU A 67 4.02 -15.64 -9.70
CA LEU A 67 4.99 -14.61 -10.11
C LEU A 67 6.21 -14.58 -9.18
N ASP A 68 6.02 -14.84 -7.88
CA ASP A 68 7.11 -14.96 -6.91
C ASP A 68 7.99 -16.19 -7.17
N MET A 69 7.45 -17.22 -7.84
CA MET A 69 8.17 -18.45 -8.17
C MET A 69 9.22 -18.27 -9.28
N GLU A 70 9.10 -17.27 -10.16
CA GLU A 70 10.08 -16.98 -11.23
C GLU A 70 11.32 -16.23 -10.73
N MET A 71 11.25 -15.53 -9.60
CA MET A 71 12.39 -14.77 -9.06
C MET A 71 13.43 -15.64 -8.32
N GLY A 72 13.18 -16.94 -8.17
CA GLY A 72 14.08 -17.91 -7.54
C GLY A 72 14.94 -18.75 -8.50
N ILE A 73 15.06 -18.35 -9.79
CA ILE A 73 15.75 -19.15 -10.81
C ILE A 73 17.29 -19.23 -10.62
N ASP A 74 17.85 -18.34 -9.80
CA ASP A 74 19.29 -18.30 -9.50
C ASP A 74 19.69 -19.17 -8.27
N GLY A 75 18.79 -19.33 -7.29
CA GLY A 75 19.16 -19.89 -5.97
C GLY A 75 19.84 -18.87 -5.03
N ASN A 76 20.02 -17.62 -5.44
CA ASN A 76 20.40 -16.53 -4.56
C ASN A 76 19.21 -16.07 -3.70
N TYR A 77 19.22 -16.50 -2.43
CA TYR A 77 18.26 -16.11 -1.40
C TYR A 77 18.81 -15.03 -0.45
N GLU A 78 19.81 -14.25 -0.87
CA GLU A 78 20.35 -13.17 -0.03
C GLU A 78 19.28 -12.12 0.31
N TRP A 79 19.18 -11.81 1.60
CA TRP A 79 18.33 -10.77 2.15
C TRP A 79 19.10 -9.92 3.17
N ASP A 80 18.59 -8.72 3.45
CA ASP A 80 19.31 -7.69 4.20
C ASP A 80 18.75 -7.48 5.61
N LEU A 81 17.43 -7.59 5.78
CA LEU A 81 16.74 -7.37 7.04
C LEU A 81 15.45 -8.20 7.15
N LEU A 82 14.88 -8.26 8.33
CA LEU A 82 13.56 -8.83 8.60
C LEU A 82 12.54 -7.71 8.73
N ILE A 83 11.34 -7.95 8.21
CA ILE A 83 10.18 -7.07 8.42
C ILE A 83 9.17 -7.80 9.29
N PHE A 84 8.93 -7.28 10.48
CA PHE A 84 7.86 -7.71 11.33
C PHE A 84 6.62 -6.86 11.07
N THR A 85 5.57 -7.47 10.54
CA THR A 85 4.33 -6.81 10.15
C THR A 85 3.26 -7.10 11.19
N GLN A 86 2.71 -6.05 11.78
CA GLN A 86 1.49 -6.11 12.57
C GLN A 86 0.33 -5.53 11.74
N GLN A 87 -0.80 -6.19 11.76
CA GLN A 87 -2.02 -5.78 11.06
C GLN A 87 -3.12 -5.38 12.06
N TRP A 88 -3.97 -4.46 11.62
CA TRP A 88 -5.14 -4.02 12.35
C TRP A 88 -6.35 -4.89 11.97
N PRO A 89 -6.80 -5.82 12.84
CA PRO A 89 -7.77 -6.85 12.46
C PRO A 89 -9.08 -6.31 11.91
N VAL A 90 -9.50 -5.12 12.34
CA VAL A 90 -10.74 -4.48 11.91
C VAL A 90 -10.66 -4.06 10.44
N THR A 91 -9.53 -3.48 10.02
CA THR A 91 -9.32 -3.07 8.62
C THR A 91 -9.08 -4.30 7.75
N THR A 92 -8.27 -5.27 8.19
CA THR A 92 -8.08 -6.55 7.46
C THR A 92 -9.41 -7.25 7.23
N CYS A 93 -10.23 -7.40 8.28
CA CYS A 93 -11.55 -7.99 8.15
C CYS A 93 -12.44 -7.21 7.17
N TYR A 94 -12.37 -5.88 7.16
CA TYR A 94 -13.12 -5.06 6.21
C TYR A 94 -12.68 -5.32 4.78
N HIS A 95 -11.37 -5.34 4.52
CA HIS A 95 -10.79 -5.65 3.22
C HIS A 95 -11.26 -7.01 2.70
N TRP A 96 -11.06 -8.07 3.49
CA TRP A 96 -11.48 -9.43 3.18
C TRP A 96 -12.97 -9.52 2.83
N ARG A 97 -13.80 -8.80 3.60
CA ARG A 97 -15.24 -8.71 3.41
C ARG A 97 -15.64 -7.97 2.13
N GLU A 98 -14.84 -7.05 1.62
CA GLU A 98 -15.15 -6.30 0.41
C GLU A 98 -14.88 -7.09 -0.88
N GLU A 99 -14.03 -8.12 -0.84
CA GLU A 99 -13.72 -8.99 -1.98
C GLU A 99 -14.89 -9.91 -2.35
N ASP A 100 -15.43 -10.64 -1.35
CA ASP A 100 -16.63 -11.45 -1.54
C ASP A 100 -17.69 -11.12 -0.49
N LYS A 101 -18.94 -11.04 -0.94
CA LYS A 101 -20.11 -10.82 -0.08
C LYS A 101 -20.29 -11.92 0.97
N ASN A 102 -19.83 -13.14 0.70
CA ASN A 102 -19.95 -14.32 1.54
C ASN A 102 -18.81 -14.46 2.56
N HIS A 103 -17.68 -13.78 2.33
CA HIS A 103 -16.57 -13.74 3.27
C HIS A 103 -17.03 -13.24 4.64
N ALA A 104 -16.62 -13.97 5.66
CA ALA A 104 -16.82 -13.65 7.07
C ALA A 104 -15.48 -13.75 7.78
N CYS A 105 -15.19 -12.79 8.66
CA CYS A 105 -13.92 -12.73 9.38
C CYS A 105 -14.09 -13.14 10.85
N LYS A 106 -12.99 -13.44 11.53
CA LYS A 106 -12.94 -13.66 12.97
C LYS A 106 -11.99 -12.67 13.62
N LEU A 107 -12.54 -11.71 14.35
CA LEU A 107 -11.74 -10.73 15.10
C LEU A 107 -11.21 -11.33 16.41
N PRO A 108 -10.05 -10.84 16.91
CA PRO A 108 -9.60 -11.12 18.27
C PRO A 108 -10.63 -10.72 19.32
N ALA A 109 -10.61 -11.41 20.47
CA ALA A 109 -11.49 -11.10 21.59
C ALA A 109 -11.14 -9.77 22.25
N ASP A 110 -9.84 -9.47 22.32
CA ASP A 110 -9.33 -8.22 22.88
C ASP A 110 -9.54 -7.07 21.90
N LYS A 111 -9.97 -5.94 22.45
CA LYS A 111 -10.14 -4.70 21.70
C LYS A 111 -8.81 -3.97 21.59
N GLU A 112 -8.69 -3.10 20.59
CA GLU A 112 -7.49 -2.26 20.44
C GLU A 112 -6.22 -3.12 20.37
N PHE A 113 -6.36 -4.29 19.74
CA PHE A 113 -5.34 -5.31 19.70
C PHE A 113 -4.90 -5.55 18.26
N TRP A 114 -3.65 -5.17 17.97
CA TRP A 114 -2.99 -5.53 16.72
C TRP A 114 -2.63 -7.01 16.73
N THR A 115 -2.65 -7.67 15.59
CA THR A 115 -2.18 -9.05 15.45
C THR A 115 -0.97 -9.09 14.53
N VAL A 116 -0.19 -10.17 14.62
CA VAL A 116 0.88 -10.41 13.66
C VAL A 116 0.24 -10.76 12.32
N HIS A 117 0.75 -10.16 11.26
CA HIS A 117 0.56 -10.64 9.90
C HIS A 117 1.71 -11.56 9.54
N GLY A 118 2.95 -11.09 9.73
CA GLY A 118 4.11 -11.75 9.13
C GLY A 118 5.47 -11.36 9.69
N LEU A 119 6.47 -12.20 9.41
CA LEU A 119 7.89 -11.97 9.70
C LEU A 119 8.73 -12.29 8.45
N TRP A 120 9.11 -11.27 7.70
CA TRP A 120 9.52 -11.46 6.31
C TRP A 120 10.98 -11.05 6.07
N PRO A 121 11.89 -12.01 5.80
CA PRO A 121 13.18 -11.73 5.19
C PRO A 121 13.00 -10.89 3.93
N THR A 122 13.73 -9.77 3.86
CA THR A 122 13.59 -8.79 2.79
C THR A 122 14.95 -8.33 2.31
N LYS A 123 15.13 -8.32 0.98
CA LYS A 123 16.23 -7.64 0.31
C LYS A 123 15.85 -6.20 0.00
N LYS A 124 16.66 -5.23 0.40
CA LYS A 124 16.40 -3.80 0.13
C LYS A 124 16.29 -3.57 -1.37
N GLY A 125 15.33 -2.75 -1.77
CA GLY A 125 15.06 -2.45 -3.17
C GLY A 125 14.40 -3.58 -3.99
N HIS A 126 14.14 -4.75 -3.40
CA HIS A 126 13.55 -5.91 -4.07
C HIS A 126 12.41 -6.53 -3.25
N PHE A 127 11.54 -7.29 -3.91
CA PHE A 127 10.58 -8.16 -3.25
C PHE A 127 11.24 -9.49 -2.84
N GLY A 128 10.80 -10.05 -1.72
CA GLY A 128 11.32 -11.32 -1.21
C GLY A 128 12.71 -11.21 -0.57
N PRO A 129 13.42 -12.34 -0.39
CA PRO A 129 13.18 -13.64 -1.02
C PRO A 129 11.96 -14.41 -0.46
N SER A 130 11.49 -15.39 -1.24
CA SER A 130 10.35 -16.25 -0.90
C SER A 130 10.64 -17.70 -1.23
N PHE A 131 10.04 -18.63 -0.49
CA PHE A 131 10.10 -20.08 -0.72
C PHE A 131 11.53 -20.63 -0.82
N CYS A 132 12.42 -20.20 0.10
CA CYS A 132 13.85 -20.50 0.05
C CYS A 132 14.21 -21.98 0.23
N ASN A 133 13.27 -22.79 0.75
CA ASN A 133 13.40 -24.23 0.78
C ASN A 133 12.14 -24.93 0.24
N LYS A 134 12.16 -25.25 -1.06
CA LYS A 134 11.05 -25.96 -1.76
C LYS A 134 10.82 -27.40 -1.27
N THR A 135 11.76 -27.96 -0.51
CA THR A 135 11.63 -29.30 0.07
C THR A 135 11.14 -29.29 1.52
N ALA A 136 11.05 -28.10 2.13
CA ALA A 136 10.57 -27.95 3.49
C ALA A 136 9.13 -28.46 3.61
N LYS A 137 8.83 -29.03 4.77
CA LYS A 137 7.47 -29.38 5.18
C LYS A 137 7.15 -28.55 6.41
N PHE A 138 5.86 -28.29 6.59
CA PHE A 138 5.34 -27.67 7.79
C PHE A 138 4.73 -28.75 8.69
N ASP A 139 5.05 -28.73 9.98
CA ASP A 139 4.49 -29.64 10.97
C ASP A 139 3.91 -28.89 12.17
N ILE A 140 2.60 -28.69 12.14
CA ILE A 140 1.84 -28.00 13.18
C ILE A 140 2.05 -28.56 14.60
N HIS A 141 2.44 -29.83 14.74
CA HIS A 141 2.68 -30.43 16.04
C HIS A 141 3.93 -29.88 16.74
N LEU A 142 4.88 -29.31 15.98
CA LEU A 142 6.04 -28.61 16.55
C LEU A 142 5.64 -27.33 17.30
N LEU A 143 4.43 -26.82 17.05
CA LEU A 143 3.92 -25.59 17.62
C LEU A 143 2.93 -25.85 18.78
N ASP A 144 2.71 -27.10 19.17
CA ASP A 144 1.70 -27.45 20.19
C ASP A 144 1.91 -26.70 21.52
N GLU A 145 3.16 -26.39 21.91
CA GLU A 145 3.47 -25.62 23.13
C GLU A 145 3.14 -24.12 23.05
N ILE A 146 3.09 -23.53 21.85
CA ILE A 146 2.80 -22.11 21.64
C ILE A 146 1.48 -21.87 20.89
N LYS A 147 0.72 -22.93 20.59
CA LYS A 147 -0.48 -22.87 19.75
C LYS A 147 -1.54 -21.91 20.25
N ASP A 148 -1.77 -21.86 21.56
CA ASP A 148 -2.72 -20.91 22.16
C ASP A 148 -2.24 -19.46 22.02
N ARG A 149 -0.93 -19.24 22.14
CA ARG A 149 -0.33 -17.92 21.91
C ARG A 149 -0.41 -17.54 20.43
N LEU A 150 -0.20 -18.47 19.50
CA LEU A 150 -0.39 -18.23 18.06
C LEU A 150 -1.83 -17.87 17.74
N ASN A 151 -2.81 -18.62 18.26
CA ASN A 151 -4.23 -18.31 18.10
C ASN A 151 -4.61 -16.92 18.63
N HIS A 152 -3.86 -16.39 19.58
CA HIS A 152 -4.11 -15.08 20.17
C HIS A 152 -3.38 -13.95 19.44
N PHE A 153 -2.08 -14.09 19.23
CA PHE A 153 -1.20 -13.05 18.70
C PHE A 153 -1.08 -13.07 17.17
N TRP A 154 -1.19 -14.23 16.54
CA TRP A 154 -1.03 -14.44 15.10
C TRP A 154 -2.22 -15.22 14.50
N PRO A 155 -3.49 -14.82 14.78
CA PRO A 155 -4.66 -15.49 14.23
C PRO A 155 -4.80 -15.24 12.72
N ASP A 156 -5.47 -16.17 12.06
CA ASP A 156 -6.07 -15.94 10.76
C ASP A 156 -7.37 -15.13 10.91
N ILE A 157 -7.40 -13.94 10.31
CA ILE A 157 -8.53 -13.02 10.39
C ILE A 157 -9.63 -13.39 9.39
N ASP A 158 -9.29 -14.06 8.29
CA ASP A 158 -10.17 -14.26 7.14
C ASP A 158 -11.27 -15.28 7.41
N GLY A 159 -11.24 -15.97 8.55
CA GLY A 159 -12.36 -16.73 9.13
C GLY A 159 -12.80 -17.97 8.34
N GLU A 160 -12.37 -18.12 7.09
CA GLU A 160 -12.64 -19.25 6.22
C GLU A 160 -11.66 -20.40 6.46
N SER A 161 -10.42 -20.09 6.89
CA SER A 161 -9.44 -21.12 7.16
C SER A 161 -9.81 -21.85 8.47
N LYS A 162 -10.12 -23.14 8.33
CA LYS A 162 -10.21 -24.06 9.44
C LYS A 162 -8.86 -24.75 9.58
N GLY A 163 -7.89 -24.10 10.20
CA GLY A 163 -6.63 -24.78 10.52
C GLY A 163 -5.42 -23.88 10.63
N ASP A 164 -4.30 -24.43 10.22
CA ASP A 164 -2.93 -23.94 10.31
C ASP A 164 -2.43 -23.32 9.00
N TRP A 165 -3.35 -23.01 8.06
CA TRP A 165 -2.99 -22.55 6.71
C TRP A 165 -2.11 -21.29 6.74
N LEU A 166 -2.50 -20.27 7.50
CA LEU A 166 -1.71 -19.05 7.63
C LEU A 166 -0.28 -19.35 8.11
N TRP A 167 -0.15 -20.11 9.19
CA TRP A 167 1.17 -20.44 9.75
C TRP A 167 1.99 -21.30 8.79
N LYS A 168 1.35 -22.24 8.10
CA LYS A 168 1.99 -23.00 7.03
C LYS A 168 2.48 -22.11 5.90
N HIS A 169 1.66 -21.17 5.44
CA HIS A 169 2.01 -20.22 4.38
C HIS A 169 3.19 -19.34 4.81
N GLU A 170 3.10 -18.71 5.99
CA GLU A 170 4.15 -17.87 6.56
C GLU A 170 5.47 -18.62 6.73
N TRP A 171 5.44 -19.86 7.22
CA TRP A 171 6.66 -20.66 7.35
C TRP A 171 7.26 -21.02 5.99
N LEU A 172 6.47 -21.61 5.08
CA LEU A 172 6.99 -22.09 3.80
C LEU A 172 7.48 -20.94 2.92
N LYS A 173 6.75 -19.81 2.88
CA LYS A 173 7.09 -18.64 2.07
C LYS A 173 8.21 -17.82 2.68
N HIS A 174 8.18 -17.54 3.98
CA HIS A 174 9.09 -16.58 4.63
C HIS A 174 10.01 -17.23 5.67
N GLY A 175 9.48 -18.09 6.53
CA GLY A 175 10.26 -18.75 7.58
C GLY A 175 11.43 -19.60 7.04
N THR A 176 11.24 -20.29 5.91
CA THR A 176 12.32 -21.04 5.26
C THR A 176 13.49 -20.17 4.80
N CYS A 177 13.26 -18.88 4.53
CA CYS A 177 14.30 -17.91 4.21
C CYS A 177 14.98 -17.35 5.47
N ALA A 178 14.22 -17.19 6.56
CA ALA A 178 14.73 -16.73 7.85
C ALA A 178 15.60 -17.80 8.54
N ALA A 179 15.41 -19.07 8.19
CA ALA A 179 16.07 -20.22 8.79
C ALA A 179 17.61 -20.29 8.56
N GLU A 180 18.20 -19.33 7.84
CA GLU A 180 19.66 -19.12 7.84
C GLU A 180 20.19 -18.56 9.16
N LEU A 181 19.33 -17.95 9.99
CA LEU A 181 19.66 -17.48 11.32
C LEU A 181 19.39 -18.58 12.35
N GLU A 182 20.35 -18.85 13.24
CA GLU A 182 20.22 -19.87 14.30
C GLU A 182 19.01 -19.60 15.21
N GLU A 183 18.69 -18.33 15.43
CA GLU A 183 17.57 -17.86 16.23
C GLU A 183 16.21 -18.15 15.59
N LEU A 184 16.15 -18.46 14.28
CA LEU A 184 14.93 -18.65 13.50
C LEU A 184 14.93 -19.97 12.68
N ASP A 185 15.91 -20.85 12.91
CA ASP A 185 16.22 -22.04 12.10
C ASP A 185 15.16 -23.15 12.07
N ASN A 186 14.03 -22.97 12.76
CA ASN A 186 12.91 -23.90 12.77
C ASN A 186 11.59 -23.18 13.08
N GLU A 187 10.48 -23.89 12.84
CA GLU A 187 9.11 -23.38 12.99
C GLU A 187 8.88 -22.79 14.38
N LEU A 188 9.20 -23.54 15.44
CA LEU A 188 8.96 -23.13 16.82
C LEU A 188 9.71 -21.83 17.15
N LYS A 189 10.98 -21.73 16.77
CA LYS A 189 11.80 -20.53 16.98
C LYS A 189 11.27 -19.32 16.21
N TYR A 190 10.97 -19.48 14.92
CA TYR A 190 10.43 -18.42 14.07
C TYR A 190 9.11 -17.84 14.60
N PHE A 191 8.17 -18.72 14.93
CA PHE A 191 6.87 -18.31 15.48
C PHE A 191 6.98 -17.73 16.88
N SER A 192 7.84 -18.30 17.74
CA SER A 192 8.11 -17.76 19.07
C SER A 192 8.70 -16.35 19.00
N GLN A 193 9.57 -16.08 18.03
CA GLN A 193 10.14 -14.74 17.83
C GLN A 193 9.07 -13.73 17.41
N GLY A 194 8.20 -14.08 16.46
CA GLY A 194 7.09 -13.21 16.04
C GLY A 194 6.13 -12.88 17.20
N ILE A 195 5.82 -13.87 18.04
CA ILE A 195 5.02 -13.63 19.26
C ILE A 195 5.78 -12.71 20.23
N THR A 196 7.06 -12.97 20.47
CA THR A 196 7.89 -12.16 21.39
C THR A 196 7.94 -10.69 20.95
N TRP A 197 8.11 -10.43 19.65
CA TRP A 197 8.03 -9.09 19.11
C TRP A 197 6.64 -8.50 19.21
N ARG A 198 5.57 -9.29 19.00
CA ARG A 198 4.21 -8.79 19.17
C ARG A 198 3.93 -8.31 20.60
N GLU A 199 4.41 -9.05 21.60
CA GLU A 199 4.30 -8.71 23.01
C GLU A 199 5.15 -7.48 23.37
N GLY A 200 6.35 -7.35 22.80
CA GLY A 200 7.25 -6.22 23.06
C GLY A 200 6.86 -4.91 22.36
N PHE A 201 6.32 -5.00 21.14
CA PHE A 201 5.97 -3.84 20.31
C PHE A 201 4.46 -3.61 20.28
N GLU A 202 3.93 -3.14 21.42
CA GLU A 202 2.52 -2.79 21.62
C GLU A 202 2.13 -1.50 20.86
N LEU A 203 1.73 -1.63 19.59
CA LEU A 203 1.43 -0.48 18.73
C LEU A 203 0.32 0.43 19.30
N SER A 204 -0.77 -0.15 19.83
CA SER A 204 -1.86 0.64 20.43
C SER A 204 -1.35 1.55 21.54
N LYS A 205 -0.50 1.04 22.42
CA LYS A 205 0.09 1.81 23.52
C LYS A 205 0.99 2.95 23.02
N MET A 206 1.76 2.71 21.96
CA MET A 206 2.60 3.74 21.34
C MET A 206 1.74 4.85 20.71
N LEU A 207 0.70 4.47 19.97
CA LEU A 207 -0.25 5.39 19.35
C LEU A 207 -1.05 6.17 20.41
N ASP A 208 -1.56 5.48 21.44
CA ASP A 208 -2.34 6.06 22.55
C ASP A 208 -1.54 7.10 23.34
N SER A 209 -0.22 6.91 23.49
CA SER A 209 0.66 7.88 24.15
C SER A 209 0.68 9.25 23.46
N ALA A 210 0.33 9.29 22.17
CA ALA A 210 0.17 10.50 21.36
C ALA A 210 -1.30 10.92 21.18
N GLY A 211 -2.26 10.24 21.85
CA GLY A 211 -3.69 10.47 21.69
C GLY A 211 -4.28 9.88 20.41
N ILE A 212 -3.58 8.94 19.76
CA ILE A 212 -4.04 8.24 18.56
C ILE A 212 -4.65 6.91 18.98
N HIS A 213 -5.97 6.86 19.06
CA HIS A 213 -6.73 5.67 19.44
C HIS A 213 -7.75 5.32 18.34
N PRO A 214 -8.39 4.14 18.37
CA PRO A 214 -9.45 3.83 17.42
C PRO A 214 -10.57 4.89 17.42
N ASP A 215 -11.09 5.19 16.24
CA ASP A 215 -12.01 6.26 15.85
C ASP A 215 -11.46 7.69 15.92
N SER A 216 -10.16 7.86 16.16
CA SER A 216 -9.49 9.15 15.95
C SER A 216 -9.12 9.36 14.46
N ASN A 217 -9.06 10.63 14.05
CA ASN A 217 -8.64 11.02 12.69
C ASN A 217 -7.27 11.70 12.78
N ASN A 218 -6.26 11.10 12.15
CA ASN A 218 -4.89 11.59 12.23
C ASN A 218 -4.27 11.67 10.84
N THR A 219 -3.30 12.56 10.66
CA THR A 219 -2.47 12.51 9.46
C THR A 219 -1.49 11.35 9.57
N VAL A 220 -1.05 10.80 8.44
CA VAL A 220 0.01 9.78 8.45
C VAL A 220 1.29 10.27 9.12
N VAL A 221 1.58 11.57 9.04
CA VAL A 221 2.71 12.22 9.72
C VAL A 221 2.57 12.16 11.25
N ALA A 222 1.37 12.36 11.80
CA ALA A 222 1.13 12.24 13.23
C ALA A 222 1.30 10.80 13.72
N ILE A 223 0.77 9.84 12.97
CA ILE A 223 0.94 8.39 13.24
C ILE A 223 2.42 8.03 13.21
N HIS A 224 3.13 8.44 12.17
CA HIS A 224 4.57 8.22 12.03
C HIS A 224 5.37 8.81 13.18
N THR A 225 5.08 10.06 13.58
CA THR A 225 5.79 10.70 14.70
C THR A 225 5.56 9.96 16.02
N ALA A 226 4.33 9.49 16.28
CA ALA A 226 4.02 8.70 17.47
C ALA A 226 4.80 7.38 17.49
N LEU A 227 4.81 6.66 16.36
CA LEU A 227 5.53 5.40 16.23
C LEU A 227 7.05 5.59 16.32
N LEU A 228 7.60 6.61 15.66
CA LEU A 228 9.03 6.92 15.72
C LEU A 228 9.48 7.22 17.16
N ASN A 229 8.68 7.95 17.93
CA ASN A 229 8.97 8.20 19.35
C ASN A 229 8.90 6.93 20.21
N GLY A 230 7.96 6.03 19.91
CA GLY A 230 7.80 4.77 20.65
C GLY A 230 8.84 3.70 20.30
N LEU A 231 9.23 3.61 19.03
CA LEU A 231 10.15 2.60 18.49
C LEU A 231 11.61 3.06 18.51
N GLY A 232 11.85 4.36 18.40
CA GLY A 232 13.19 4.92 18.16
C GLY A 232 13.77 4.59 16.77
N LYS A 233 12.94 3.99 15.89
CA LYS A 233 13.27 3.53 14.53
C LYS A 233 12.14 3.86 13.58
N ASN A 234 12.49 4.13 12.32
CA ASN A 234 11.56 4.50 11.25
C ASN A 234 10.74 3.29 10.75
N PRO A 235 9.43 3.19 11.04
CA PRO A 235 8.58 2.11 10.54
C PRO A 235 8.00 2.43 9.16
N SER A 236 7.41 1.42 8.51
CA SER A 236 6.52 1.65 7.35
C SER A 236 5.06 1.56 7.78
N ILE A 237 4.23 2.49 7.28
CA ILE A 237 2.80 2.62 7.61
C ILE A 237 1.98 2.32 6.37
N HIS A 238 1.12 1.32 6.44
CA HIS A 238 0.28 0.91 5.33
C HIS A 238 -1.20 1.15 5.62
N CYS A 239 -1.90 1.61 4.59
CA CYS A 239 -3.32 1.87 4.61
C CYS A 239 -4.03 1.13 3.47
N LEU A 240 -5.26 0.71 3.77
CA LEU A 240 -6.24 0.30 2.79
C LEU A 240 -7.00 1.51 2.29
N TYR A 241 -6.96 1.78 0.99
CA TYR A 241 -7.75 2.86 0.38
C TYR A 241 -9.06 2.32 -0.22
N ASP A 242 -10.20 2.73 0.35
CA ASP A 242 -11.51 2.45 -0.22
C ASP A 242 -11.90 3.54 -1.22
N SER A 243 -11.71 3.25 -2.51
CA SER A 243 -12.09 4.13 -3.61
C SER A 243 -13.58 4.42 -3.70
N LYS A 244 -14.45 3.60 -3.10
CA LYS A 244 -15.91 3.79 -3.11
C LYS A 244 -16.35 4.89 -2.15
N THR A 245 -15.65 5.03 -1.02
CA THR A 245 -15.95 6.04 0.01
C THR A 245 -14.93 7.16 0.07
N ASP A 246 -13.82 7.06 -0.67
CA ASP A 246 -12.70 8.00 -0.65
C ASP A 246 -12.03 8.07 0.74
N ILE A 247 -12.00 6.94 1.44
CA ILE A 247 -11.46 6.80 2.80
C ILE A 247 -10.21 5.93 2.79
N SER A 248 -9.18 6.34 3.52
CA SER A 248 -7.98 5.54 3.76
C SER A 248 -8.00 5.03 5.21
N TYR A 249 -7.97 3.72 5.39
CA TYR A 249 -7.99 3.04 6.68
C TYR A 249 -6.60 2.56 7.05
N LEU A 250 -6.15 2.79 8.28
CA LEU A 250 -4.92 2.23 8.80
C LEU A 250 -5.03 0.69 8.81
N GLU A 251 -4.07 0.00 8.19
CA GLU A 251 -4.13 -1.44 7.95
C GLU A 251 -2.94 -2.16 8.59
N GLU A 252 -1.71 -1.73 8.31
CA GLU A 252 -0.52 -2.40 8.83
C GLU A 252 0.55 -1.41 9.28
N ILE A 253 1.31 -1.80 10.29
CA ILE A 253 2.57 -1.16 10.66
C ILE A 253 3.68 -2.21 10.54
N ARG A 254 4.75 -1.85 9.86
CA ARG A 254 5.91 -2.72 9.62
C ARG A 254 7.13 -2.17 10.34
N ILE A 255 7.76 -3.02 11.14
CA ILE A 255 8.95 -2.73 11.95
C ILE A 255 10.09 -3.56 11.40
N CYS A 256 11.26 -2.95 11.16
CA CYS A 256 12.40 -3.65 10.58
C CYS A 256 13.41 -4.08 11.64
N PHE A 257 14.08 -5.20 11.40
CA PHE A 257 15.12 -5.77 12.26
C PHE A 257 16.34 -6.18 11.44
N ASP A 258 17.54 -5.96 11.96
CA ASP A 258 18.75 -6.52 11.38
C ASP A 258 18.84 -8.05 11.61
N LYS A 259 19.88 -8.68 11.05
CA LYS A 259 20.08 -10.14 11.16
C LYS A 259 20.41 -10.58 12.58
N GLU A 260 20.85 -9.66 13.43
CA GLU A 260 21.05 -9.85 14.85
C GLU A 260 19.77 -9.60 15.68
N LEU A 261 18.62 -9.45 15.02
CA LEU A 261 17.29 -9.26 15.59
C LEU A 261 17.12 -7.96 16.40
N ASN A 262 17.95 -6.94 16.13
CA ASN A 262 17.81 -5.60 16.70
C ASN A 262 16.93 -4.73 15.81
N ALA A 263 16.07 -3.92 16.42
CA ALA A 263 15.23 -2.98 15.69
C ALA A 263 16.10 -1.99 14.88
N THR A 264 15.76 -1.81 13.61
CA THR A 264 16.46 -0.94 12.66
C THR A 264 15.46 -0.15 11.80
N ASP A 265 15.96 0.84 11.09
CA ASP A 265 15.14 1.70 10.25
C ASP A 265 14.74 0.96 8.95
N CYS A 266 13.48 1.12 8.54
CA CYS A 266 12.94 0.49 7.32
C CYS A 266 13.40 1.16 6.01
N ASP A 267 14.27 2.16 6.08
CA ASP A 267 14.76 2.91 4.91
C ASP A 267 15.39 2.00 3.83
N GLY A 268 14.92 2.18 2.59
CA GLY A 268 15.35 1.44 1.41
C GLY A 268 14.60 0.13 1.16
N VAL A 269 13.68 -0.25 2.05
CA VAL A 269 12.74 -1.35 1.80
C VAL A 269 11.77 -0.96 0.69
N LYS A 270 11.54 -1.86 -0.26
CA LYS A 270 10.43 -1.75 -1.22
C LYS A 270 9.46 -2.88 -0.95
N HIS A 271 8.27 -2.55 -0.48
CA HIS A 271 7.17 -3.51 -0.36
C HIS A 271 5.84 -2.86 -0.73
N GLY A 272 5.17 -3.49 -1.68
CA GLY A 272 3.90 -3.01 -2.23
C GLY A 272 4.06 -1.66 -2.91
N ASP A 273 3.12 -0.77 -2.62
CA ASP A 273 2.98 0.58 -3.15
C ASP A 273 3.50 1.67 -2.19
N ALA A 274 4.12 1.30 -1.07
CA ALA A 274 4.65 2.26 -0.11
C ALA A 274 5.86 3.01 -0.67
N VAL A 275 5.90 4.32 -0.41
CA VAL A 275 6.97 5.22 -0.86
C VAL A 275 7.50 6.05 0.30
N SER A 276 8.77 6.48 0.20
CA SER A 276 9.37 7.44 1.13
C SER A 276 8.90 8.85 0.80
N ILE A 277 8.31 9.53 1.79
CA ILE A 277 7.83 10.91 1.67
C ILE A 277 8.48 11.77 2.75
N ASP A 278 9.18 12.82 2.31
CA ASP A 278 9.80 13.78 3.21
C ASP A 278 8.78 14.79 3.74
N TYR A 279 8.88 15.12 5.02
CA TYR A 279 8.11 16.17 5.66
C TYR A 279 8.96 16.90 6.72
N PRO A 280 8.54 18.08 7.20
CA PRO A 280 9.25 18.76 8.28
C PRO A 280 9.29 17.89 9.55
N GLY A 281 10.43 17.26 9.81
CA GLY A 281 10.63 16.37 10.97
C GLY A 281 11.08 14.95 10.63
N GLY A 282 11.12 14.56 9.34
CA GLY A 282 11.66 13.26 8.93
C GLY A 282 11.12 12.77 7.60
N THR A 283 11.31 11.48 7.35
CA THR A 283 10.83 10.78 6.15
C THR A 283 9.94 9.64 6.61
N VAL A 284 8.69 9.61 6.13
CA VAL A 284 7.75 8.51 6.41
C VAL A 284 7.72 7.56 5.21
N ILE A 285 7.73 6.25 5.48
CA ILE A 285 7.52 5.22 4.45
C ILE A 285 6.05 4.81 4.51
N THR A 286 5.29 5.07 3.45
CA THR A 286 3.84 4.83 3.47
C THR A 286 3.19 4.77 2.09
N ASN A 287 2.08 4.04 1.99
CA ASN A 287 1.13 4.14 0.87
C ASN A 287 -0.12 4.98 1.25
N CYS A 288 -0.23 5.44 2.50
CA CYS A 288 -1.33 6.28 2.95
C CYS A 288 -1.28 7.65 2.25
N HIS A 289 -2.46 8.19 1.93
CA HIS A 289 -2.53 9.49 1.26
C HIS A 289 -2.13 10.64 2.19
N ILE A 290 -0.99 11.30 1.93
CA ILE A 290 -0.39 12.27 2.87
C ILE A 290 -1.27 13.49 3.21
N SER A 291 -2.11 13.95 2.28
CA SER A 291 -2.99 15.10 2.50
C SER A 291 -4.39 14.75 3.05
N LYS A 292 -4.68 13.46 3.27
CA LYS A 292 -5.97 13.00 3.81
C LYS A 292 -5.78 12.43 5.21
N PRO A 293 -6.81 12.50 6.07
CA PRO A 293 -6.78 11.78 7.33
C PRO A 293 -6.76 10.28 7.09
N VAL A 294 -5.98 9.58 7.89
CA VAL A 294 -5.99 8.12 8.02
C VAL A 294 -7.02 7.78 9.10
N HIS A 295 -7.99 6.95 8.73
CA HIS A 295 -9.02 6.45 9.62
C HIS A 295 -8.51 5.20 10.35
N TYR A 296 -8.63 5.19 11.68
CA TYR A 296 -8.25 4.06 12.50
C TYR A 296 -9.50 3.45 13.15
N PRO A 297 -10.25 2.52 12.51
CA PRO A 297 -11.61 2.18 12.94
C PRO A 297 -11.65 1.22 14.15
N SER A 298 -12.52 1.46 15.13
CA SER A 298 -12.76 0.54 16.26
C SER A 298 -13.70 -0.63 15.92
N LEU A 299 -14.52 -0.46 14.88
CA LEU A 299 -15.51 -1.42 14.41
C LEU A 299 -15.37 -1.61 12.90
N VAL A 300 -15.63 -2.84 12.43
CA VAL A 300 -15.52 -3.16 11.01
C VAL A 300 -16.55 -2.32 10.26
N PRO A 301 -16.12 -1.48 9.29
CA PRO A 301 -17.05 -0.72 8.48
C PRO A 301 -18.11 -1.63 7.85
N ASN A 302 -19.34 -1.10 7.76
CA ASN A 302 -20.44 -1.83 7.14
C ASN A 302 -20.19 -1.96 5.64
N LYS A 303 -20.36 -3.17 5.07
CA LYS A 303 -20.45 -3.36 3.62
C LYS A 303 -21.57 -2.45 3.12
N ARG A 304 -21.25 -1.35 2.45
CA ARG A 304 -22.28 -0.62 1.71
C ARG A 304 -22.59 -1.49 0.50
N ARG A 305 -23.74 -2.19 0.53
CA ARG A 305 -24.35 -2.69 -0.71
C ARG A 305 -24.28 -1.53 -1.68
N GLN A 306 -23.59 -1.70 -2.80
CA GLN A 306 -23.84 -0.83 -3.93
C GLN A 306 -25.37 -0.85 -4.04
N ALA A 307 -26.03 0.28 -3.79
CA ALA A 307 -27.32 0.46 -4.41
C ALA A 307 -26.99 0.24 -5.86
N GLU A 308 -27.33 -0.94 -6.40
CA GLU A 308 -27.08 -1.27 -7.79
C GLU A 308 -27.44 0.02 -8.52
N LYS A 309 -26.45 0.68 -9.12
CA LYS A 309 -26.74 1.79 -10.01
C LYS A 309 -27.39 1.10 -11.20
N LYS A 310 -28.66 0.71 -11.01
CA LYS A 310 -29.54 0.18 -12.02
C LYS A 310 -29.69 1.36 -12.92
N TRP A 311 -28.80 1.43 -13.90
CA TRP A 311 -28.77 2.45 -14.93
C TRP A 311 -30.11 2.33 -15.64
N LYS A 312 -31.11 3.06 -15.12
CA LYS A 312 -32.33 3.33 -15.85
C LYS A 312 -31.94 4.39 -16.86
N PHE A 313 -31.22 3.97 -17.89
CA PHE A 313 -31.14 4.73 -19.13
C PHE A 313 -32.58 5.16 -19.43
N PRO A 314 -32.86 6.44 -19.69
CA PRO A 314 -34.22 6.88 -19.92
C PRO A 314 -34.63 6.50 -21.35
N ILE A 315 -34.59 5.21 -21.69
CA ILE A 315 -35.09 4.64 -22.95
C ILE A 315 -36.55 5.06 -23.14
N VAL A 316 -37.30 5.17 -22.04
CA VAL A 316 -38.68 5.69 -22.05
C VAL A 316 -38.73 7.15 -22.51
N ASN A 317 -37.76 8.00 -22.13
CA ASN A 317 -37.74 9.40 -22.59
C ASN A 317 -37.18 9.54 -24.00
N LEU A 318 -36.21 8.72 -24.40
CA LEU A 318 -35.71 8.71 -25.78
C LEU A 318 -36.79 8.19 -26.75
N TYR A 319 -37.53 7.14 -26.39
CA TYR A 319 -38.67 6.64 -27.15
C TYR A 319 -39.80 7.66 -27.24
N LYS A 320 -40.14 8.33 -26.12
CA LYS A 320 -41.13 9.42 -26.12
C LYS A 320 -40.68 10.63 -26.94
N LEU A 321 -39.39 10.98 -26.89
CA LEU A 321 -38.81 12.06 -27.70
C LEU A 321 -38.83 11.70 -29.19
N LEU A 322 -38.50 10.47 -29.56
CA LEU A 322 -38.56 9.98 -30.95
C LEU A 322 -40.01 9.91 -31.47
N GLN A 323 -40.95 9.43 -30.65
CA GLN A 323 -42.39 9.46 -30.95
C GLN A 323 -42.91 10.90 -31.12
N PHE A 324 -42.47 11.83 -30.27
CA PHE A 324 -42.84 13.24 -30.37
C PHE A 324 -42.27 13.90 -31.62
N ILE A 325 -41.01 13.62 -31.98
CA ILE A 325 -40.37 14.17 -33.19
C ILE A 325 -41.04 13.62 -34.46
N MET A 326 -41.44 12.34 -34.48
CA MET A 326 -42.19 11.75 -35.61
C MET A 326 -43.54 12.42 -35.88
N TRP A 327 -44.14 13.09 -34.88
CA TRP A 327 -45.39 13.85 -35.04
C TRP A 327 -45.20 15.24 -35.66
N PHE A 328 -43.98 15.77 -35.69
CA PHE A 328 -43.66 17.08 -36.28
C PHE A 328 -43.04 16.99 -37.68
N THR A 329 -42.84 15.79 -38.20
CA THR A 329 -42.20 15.55 -39.51
C THR A 329 -43.12 14.84 -40.51
N LEU A 330 -44.44 14.83 -40.29
CA LEU A 330 -45.46 14.31 -41.21
C LEU A 330 -46.50 15.37 -41.54
#